data_AF-A0A380P2V1-F1
#
_entry.id   AF-A0A380P2V1-F1
#
_cell.length_a   1.000
_cell.length_b   1.000
_cell.length_c   1.000
_cell.angle_alpha   90.00
_cell.angle_beta   90.00
_cell.angle_gamma   90.00
#
_symmetry.space_group_name_H-M   'P 1'
#
loop_
_entity.id
_entity.type
_entity.pdbx_description
1 polymer ?
#
loop_
_entity_poly.entity_id
_entity_poly.type
_entity_poly.pdbx_seq_one_letter_code
_entity_poly.pdbx_strand_id
1 'polypeptide(L)'
;MLNTDNYQGNAVINYTDAKTPYTRVMEWKHFDGASDEGVSVVTREYPQTWDRDKEAYYPINDETNMAIYKQYAALARQHQNQVVFGGRLGQYRYYDMDQVFHAALTLVRQEFNLPTDYVFTEKRDNTNDVSAFSDVLYLTLVK
;
A
#
# COMPACT_ATOMS: atom_id res chain seq x y z
N MET A 1 -9.26 15.93 -17.06
CA MET A 1 -9.15 17.35 -16.70
C MET A 1 -10.38 18.08 -17.19
N LEU A 2 -10.89 19.02 -16.39
CA LEU A 2 -12.05 19.83 -16.69
C LEU A 2 -11.67 21.31 -16.55
N ASN A 3 -12.22 22.16 -17.42
CA ASN A 3 -12.03 23.61 -17.37
C ASN A 3 -13.03 24.22 -16.36
N THR A 4 -12.84 23.91 -15.08
CA THR A 4 -13.61 24.45 -13.98
C THR A 4 -12.75 24.51 -12.72
N ASP A 5 -12.94 25.55 -11.91
CA ASP A 5 -12.27 25.68 -10.63
C ASP A 5 -12.77 24.70 -9.58
N ASN A 6 -14.01 24.24 -9.69
CA ASN A 6 -14.63 23.41 -8.68
C ASN A 6 -15.70 22.54 -9.34
N TYR A 7 -15.44 21.24 -9.42
CA TYR A 7 -16.37 20.30 -10.03
C TYR A 7 -17.44 19.82 -9.05
N GLN A 8 -17.05 19.46 -7.82
CA GLN A 8 -17.95 18.83 -6.86
C GLN A 8 -17.83 19.36 -5.42
N GLY A 9 -16.83 20.18 -5.13
CA GLY A 9 -16.69 20.91 -3.86
C GLY A 9 -16.21 20.07 -2.69
N ASN A 10 -15.75 18.84 -2.94
CA ASN A 10 -15.22 17.95 -1.93
C ASN A 10 -14.20 16.97 -2.53
N ALA A 11 -13.23 16.51 -1.74
CA ALA A 11 -12.18 15.62 -2.22
C ALA A 11 -12.70 14.28 -2.75
N VAL A 12 -13.67 13.68 -2.05
CA VAL A 12 -14.26 12.39 -2.43
C VAL A 12 -15.77 12.42 -2.23
N ILE A 13 -16.52 12.01 -3.24
CA ILE A 13 -17.96 11.76 -3.15
C ILE A 13 -18.25 10.32 -3.58
N ASN A 14 -18.98 9.60 -2.73
CA ASN A 14 -19.39 8.22 -2.96
C ASN A 14 -20.76 8.17 -3.64
N TYR A 15 -20.89 7.32 -4.65
CA TYR A 15 -22.14 7.04 -5.35
C TYR A 15 -22.58 5.63 -4.94
N THR A 16 -23.66 5.54 -4.18
CA THR A 16 -24.13 4.30 -3.55
C THR A 16 -25.34 3.68 -4.24
N ASP A 17 -25.81 4.30 -5.32
CA ASP A 17 -26.89 3.76 -6.14
C ASP A 17 -26.34 2.77 -7.19
N ALA A 18 -27.17 1.78 -7.56
CA ALA A 18 -26.78 0.75 -8.51
C ALA A 18 -26.82 1.19 -9.98
N LYS A 19 -27.37 2.37 -10.30
CA LYS A 19 -27.49 2.85 -11.69
C LYS A 19 -26.22 3.58 -12.13
N THR A 20 -25.50 4.18 -11.19
CA THR A 20 -24.23 4.84 -11.44
C THR A 20 -23.12 3.80 -11.68
N PRO A 21 -22.36 3.88 -12.78
CA PRO A 21 -21.37 2.85 -13.13
C PRO A 21 -20.06 2.92 -12.34
N TYR A 22 -19.81 4.02 -11.60
CA TYR A 22 -18.62 4.23 -10.78
C TYR A 22 -19.00 4.33 -9.29
N THR A 23 -18.09 3.95 -8.41
CA THR A 23 -18.28 3.95 -6.94
C THR A 23 -18.00 5.30 -6.32
N ARG A 24 -17.00 6.02 -6.85
CA ARG A 24 -16.52 7.29 -6.30
C ARG A 24 -16.06 8.24 -7.37
N VAL A 25 -16.16 9.53 -7.05
CA VAL A 25 -15.52 10.60 -7.81
C VAL A 25 -14.59 11.37 -6.89
N MET A 26 -13.33 11.47 -7.30
CA MET A 26 -12.26 12.15 -6.57
C MET A 26 -11.87 13.43 -7.30
N GLU A 27 -11.89 14.55 -6.60
CA GLU A 27 -11.43 15.85 -7.08
C GLU A 27 -10.13 16.21 -6.34
N TRP A 28 -9.01 16.10 -7.06
CA TRP A 28 -7.68 16.05 -6.44
C TRP A 28 -7.27 17.33 -5.73
N LYS A 29 -7.70 18.49 -6.24
CA LYS A 29 -7.37 19.79 -5.68
C LYS A 29 -7.84 20.00 -4.24
N HIS A 30 -8.83 19.22 -3.77
CA HIS A 30 -9.35 19.31 -2.41
C HIS A 30 -8.55 18.47 -1.40
N PHE A 31 -7.55 17.69 -1.83
CA PHE A 31 -6.67 16.95 -0.92
C PHE A 31 -5.54 17.83 -0.37
N ASP A 32 -4.86 18.59 -1.22
CA ASP A 32 -3.68 19.39 -0.87
C ASP A 32 -3.80 20.88 -1.23
N GLY A 33 -4.88 21.27 -1.94
CA GLY A 33 -5.07 22.65 -2.41
C GLY A 33 -4.30 23.00 -3.68
N ALA A 34 -3.51 22.08 -4.24
CA ALA A 34 -2.66 22.33 -5.40
C ALA A 34 -3.41 22.08 -6.71
N SER A 35 -3.63 23.15 -7.49
CA SER A 35 -4.21 23.08 -8.83
C SER A 35 -4.00 24.37 -9.57
N ASP A 36 -3.88 24.30 -10.90
CA ASP A 36 -3.93 25.47 -11.76
C ASP A 36 -5.31 26.15 -11.68
N GLU A 37 -5.33 27.47 -11.84
CA GLU A 37 -6.57 28.27 -11.91
C GLU A 37 -7.39 27.86 -13.13
N GLY A 38 -8.72 27.79 -12.96
CA GLY A 38 -9.68 27.41 -13.99
C GLY A 38 -9.65 25.93 -14.35
N VAL A 39 -8.84 25.10 -13.68
CA VAL A 39 -8.68 23.67 -13.98
C VAL A 39 -8.97 22.81 -12.75
N SER A 40 -9.57 21.65 -13.00
CA SER A 40 -9.75 20.59 -12.01
C SER A 40 -9.47 19.21 -12.59
N VAL A 41 -8.75 18.38 -11.83
CA VAL A 41 -8.49 16.98 -12.15
C VAL A 41 -9.48 16.13 -11.36
N VAL A 42 -10.29 15.38 -12.10
CA VAL A 42 -11.33 14.52 -11.54
C VAL A 42 -11.12 13.08 -12.02
N THR A 43 -11.09 12.15 -11.07
CA THR A 43 -11.02 10.71 -11.33
C THR A 43 -12.33 10.06 -10.94
N ARG A 44 -12.85 9.18 -11.81
CA ARG A 44 -13.98 8.31 -11.51
C ARG A 44 -13.46 6.89 -11.29
N GLU A 45 -13.80 6.31 -10.15
CA GLU A 45 -13.37 4.96 -9.77
C GLU A 45 -14.39 3.93 -10.24
N TYR A 46 -13.97 2.99 -11.07
CA TYR A 46 -14.83 1.92 -11.58
C TYR A 46 -14.47 0.58 -10.92
N PRO A 47 -15.44 -0.16 -10.37
CA PRO A 47 -15.20 -1.52 -9.93
C PRO A 47 -14.95 -2.41 -11.14
N GLN A 48 -14.05 -3.39 -11.00
CA GLN A 48 -13.73 -4.34 -12.06
C GLN A 48 -13.50 -5.73 -11.50
N THR A 49 -13.83 -6.74 -12.30
CA THR A 49 -13.44 -8.12 -12.01
C THR A 49 -11.93 -8.27 -12.22
N TRP A 50 -11.26 -8.89 -11.27
CA TRP A 50 -9.82 -9.11 -11.31
C TRP A 50 -9.45 -10.30 -12.21
N ASP A 51 -8.31 -10.19 -12.89
CA ASP A 51 -7.61 -11.26 -13.59
C ASP A 51 -6.09 -11.03 -13.46
N ARG A 52 -5.28 -11.97 -13.94
CA ARG A 52 -3.81 -11.93 -13.76
C ARG A 52 -3.11 -10.77 -14.48
N ASP A 53 -3.77 -10.13 -15.44
CA ASP A 53 -3.21 -8.99 -16.17
C ASP A 53 -3.53 -7.66 -15.49
N LYS A 54 -4.25 -7.69 -14.35
CA LYS A 54 -4.69 -6.52 -13.60
C LYS A 54 -4.03 -6.42 -12.22
N GLU A 55 -3.90 -5.19 -11.77
CA GLU A 55 -3.43 -4.87 -10.42
C GLU A 55 -4.39 -5.46 -9.37
N ALA A 56 -3.83 -6.20 -8.41
CA ALA A 56 -4.60 -6.77 -7.32
C ALA A 56 -4.80 -5.71 -6.22
N TYR A 57 -6.01 -5.15 -6.07
CA TYR A 57 -6.29 -4.10 -5.07
C TYR A 57 -6.77 -4.68 -3.73
N TYR A 58 -7.83 -5.49 -3.74
CA TYR A 58 -8.48 -6.00 -2.53
C TYR A 58 -8.46 -7.53 -2.51
N PRO A 59 -7.97 -8.18 -1.42
CA PRO A 59 -8.06 -9.63 -1.30
C PRO A 59 -9.50 -10.06 -1.08
N ILE A 60 -9.89 -11.16 -1.72
CA ILE A 60 -11.19 -11.79 -1.51
C ILE A 60 -11.02 -12.85 -0.41
N ASN A 61 -11.56 -12.58 0.77
CA ASN A 61 -11.40 -13.42 1.96
C ASN A 61 -12.49 -14.51 2.03
N ASP A 62 -12.57 -15.35 1.01
CA ASP A 62 -13.43 -16.53 1.01
C ASP A 62 -12.67 -17.80 1.44
N GLU A 63 -13.41 -18.87 1.72
CA GLU A 63 -12.83 -20.14 2.19
C GLU A 63 -11.83 -20.75 1.19
N THR A 64 -12.08 -20.60 -0.12
CA THR A 64 -11.25 -21.19 -1.18
C THR A 64 -9.90 -20.48 -1.25
N ASN A 65 -9.94 -19.15 -1.31
CA ASN A 65 -8.76 -18.30 -1.34
C ASN A 65 -7.94 -18.43 -0.05
N MET A 66 -8.59 -18.52 1.11
CA MET A 66 -7.90 -18.75 2.37
C MET A 66 -7.27 -20.14 2.47
N ALA A 67 -7.89 -21.18 1.88
CA ALA A 67 -7.28 -22.51 1.81
C ALA A 67 -6.02 -22.52 0.92
N ILE A 68 -6.06 -21.81 -0.21
CA ILE A 68 -4.90 -21.64 -1.11
C ILE A 68 -3.79 -20.84 -0.40
N TYR A 69 -4.15 -19.71 0.22
CA TYR A 69 -3.20 -18.89 0.97
C TYR A 69 -2.49 -19.70 2.06
N LYS A 70 -3.20 -20.55 2.80
CA LYS A 70 -2.59 -21.41 3.84
C LYS A 70 -1.51 -22.35 3.26
N GLN A 71 -1.69 -22.86 2.04
CA GLN A 71 -0.70 -23.68 1.36
C GLN A 71 0.54 -22.86 1.00
N TYR A 72 0.36 -21.67 0.43
CA TYR A 72 1.47 -20.76 0.13
C TYR A 72 2.20 -20.28 1.39
N ALA A 73 1.47 -19.99 2.47
CA ALA A 73 2.06 -19.62 3.75
C ALA A 73 2.87 -20.76 4.37
N ALA A 74 2.43 -22.02 4.20
CA ALA A 74 3.21 -23.18 4.63
C ALA A 74 4.50 -23.34 3.81
N LEU A 75 4.44 -23.12 2.50
CA LEU A 75 5.61 -23.13 1.63
C LEU A 75 6.58 -21.98 1.96
N ALA A 76 6.06 -20.76 2.13
CA ALA A 76 6.86 -19.59 2.50
C ALA A 76 7.66 -19.83 3.79
N ARG A 77 7.05 -20.49 4.80
CA ARG A 77 7.74 -20.86 6.05
C ARG A 77 8.91 -21.82 5.84
N GLN A 78 8.88 -22.69 4.83
CA GLN A 78 10.00 -23.58 4.52
C GLN A 78 11.22 -22.81 4.00
N HIS A 79 11.00 -21.63 3.42
CA HIS A 79 12.04 -20.77 2.83
C HIS A 79 12.36 -19.52 3.67
N GLN A 80 11.87 -19.43 4.92
CA GLN A 80 12.02 -18.24 5.78
C GLN A 80 13.48 -17.81 6.05
N ASN A 81 14.43 -18.73 5.88
CA ASN A 81 15.86 -18.43 6.04
C ASN A 81 16.45 -17.69 4.83
N GLN A 82 15.78 -17.74 3.67
CA GLN A 82 16.26 -17.20 2.37
C GLN A 82 15.35 -16.10 1.81
N VAL A 83 14.09 -16.05 2.22
CA VAL A 83 13.13 -15.06 1.71
C VAL A 83 12.18 -14.64 2.82
N VAL A 84 11.93 -13.33 2.91
CA VAL A 84 10.95 -12.74 3.82
C VAL A 84 9.75 -12.26 3.02
N PHE A 85 8.56 -12.76 3.36
CA PHE A 85 7.31 -12.37 2.69
C PHE A 85 6.56 -11.35 3.54
N GLY A 86 6.53 -10.10 3.07
CA GLY A 86 5.91 -8.97 3.74
C GLY A 86 4.86 -8.24 2.90
N GLY A 87 4.20 -7.27 3.53
CA GLY A 87 3.26 -6.36 2.86
C GLY A 87 1.95 -7.01 2.42
N ARG A 88 1.13 -6.20 1.74
CA ARG A 88 -0.24 -6.54 1.33
C ARG A 88 -0.30 -7.79 0.44
N LEU A 89 0.61 -7.89 -0.53
CA LEU A 89 0.65 -8.97 -1.51
C LEU A 89 1.29 -10.25 -0.93
N GLY A 90 2.41 -10.12 -0.20
CA GLY A 90 3.10 -11.28 0.39
C GLY A 90 2.31 -11.97 1.49
N GLN A 91 1.43 -11.24 2.18
CA GLN A 91 0.62 -11.76 3.29
C GLN A 91 -0.87 -11.94 2.95
N TYR A 92 -1.27 -11.70 1.69
CA TYR A 92 -2.66 -11.77 1.24
C TYR A 92 -3.63 -11.04 2.18
N ARG A 93 -3.30 -9.81 2.55
CA ARG A 93 -4.04 -9.05 3.57
C ARG A 93 -4.10 -7.58 3.21
N TYR A 94 -5.29 -6.98 3.30
CA TYR A 94 -5.43 -5.54 3.19
C TYR A 94 -4.77 -4.83 4.39
N TYR A 95 -3.93 -3.85 4.10
CA TYR A 95 -3.28 -3.00 5.10
C TYR A 95 -3.52 -1.54 4.76
N ASP A 96 -3.83 -0.74 5.79
CA ASP A 96 -3.67 0.70 5.72
C ASP A 96 -2.17 1.08 5.81
N MET A 97 -1.83 2.32 5.46
CA MET A 97 -0.43 2.77 5.36
C MET A 97 0.33 2.65 6.69
N ASP A 98 -0.30 3.04 7.79
CA ASP A 98 0.26 2.92 9.14
C ASP A 98 0.51 1.46 9.54
N GLN A 99 -0.41 0.56 9.18
CA GLN A 99 -0.30 -0.86 9.46
C GLN A 99 0.86 -1.51 8.70
N VAL A 100 1.06 -1.15 7.42
CA VAL A 100 2.19 -1.68 6.65
C VAL A 100 3.53 -1.13 7.16
N PHE A 101 3.59 0.15 7.56
CA PHE A 101 4.79 0.70 8.19
C PHE A 101 5.10 -0.01 9.51
N HIS A 102 4.11 -0.19 10.37
CA HIS A 102 4.28 -0.91 11.63
C HIS A 102 4.75 -2.35 11.41
N ALA A 103 4.14 -3.07 10.47
CA ALA A 103 4.51 -4.44 10.13
C ALA A 103 5.94 -4.53 9.59
N ALA A 104 6.34 -3.62 8.70
CA ALA A 104 7.69 -3.58 8.14
C ALA A 104 8.75 -3.30 9.23
N LEU A 105 8.54 -2.29 10.07
CA LEU A 105 9.47 -1.96 11.15
C LEU A 105 9.57 -3.08 12.19
N THR A 106 8.45 -3.75 12.49
CA THR A 106 8.44 -4.90 13.40
C THR A 106 9.22 -6.07 12.82
N LEU A 107 9.03 -6.35 11.54
CA LEU A 107 9.77 -7.38 10.81
C LEU A 107 11.27 -7.11 10.82
N VAL A 108 11.70 -5.88 10.52
CA VAL A 108 13.12 -5.48 10.58
C VAL A 108 13.69 -5.69 11.98
N ARG A 109 12.96 -5.33 13.05
CA ARG A 109 13.43 -5.59 14.42
C ARG A 109 13.63 -7.08 14.69
N GLN A 110 12.72 -7.93 14.22
CA GLN A 110 12.80 -9.37 14.42
C GLN A 110 13.95 -10.00 13.63
N GLU A 111 14.13 -9.61 12.37
CA GLU A 111 15.17 -10.17 11.50
C GLU A 111 16.59 -9.77 11.93
N PHE A 112 16.75 -8.56 12.47
CA PHE A 112 18.05 -8.05 12.92
C PHE A 112 18.25 -8.10 14.44
N ASN A 113 17.36 -8.75 15.17
CA ASN A 113 17.38 -8.83 16.64
C ASN A 113 17.56 -7.46 17.32
N LEU A 114 16.88 -6.43 16.82
CA LEU A 114 16.98 -5.07 17.36
C LEU A 114 16.21 -4.97 18.69
N PRO A 115 16.72 -4.20 19.66
CA PRO A 115 16.00 -3.89 20.90
C PRO A 115 14.63 -3.21 20.64
N THR A 116 13.69 -3.39 21.57
CA THR A 116 12.34 -2.79 21.45
C THR A 116 12.36 -1.27 21.56
N ASP A 117 13.34 -0.71 22.25
CA ASP A 117 13.59 0.72 22.40
C ASP A 117 14.46 1.30 21.28
N TYR A 118 14.89 0.49 20.31
CA TYR A 118 15.62 0.99 19.15
C TYR A 118 14.77 2.01 18.37
N VAL A 119 15.32 3.18 18.07
CA VAL A 119 14.61 4.25 17.36
C VAL A 119 15.11 4.31 15.92
N PHE A 120 14.20 4.12 14.97
CA PHE A 120 14.48 4.33 13.55
C PHE A 120 14.53 5.84 13.27
N THR A 121 15.70 6.46 13.40
CA THR A 121 15.93 7.87 13.06
C THR A 121 16.83 8.00 11.82
N GLU A 122 16.69 9.11 11.10
CA GLU A 122 17.73 9.55 10.18
C GLU A 122 18.98 9.90 11.00
N LYS A 123 20.07 9.15 10.86
CA LYS A 123 21.38 9.64 11.28
C LYS A 123 21.76 10.82 10.38
N ARG A 124 21.72 12.04 10.93
CA ARG A 124 22.51 13.16 10.39
C ARG A 124 23.92 13.08 11.01
N ASP A 125 24.70 12.07 10.63
CA ASP A 125 26.12 12.05 10.94
C ASP A 125 26.92 12.12 9.63
N ASN A 126 27.88 13.04 9.58
CA ASN A 126 28.81 13.32 8.47
C ASN A 126 29.83 12.17 8.22
N THR A 127 29.41 10.92 8.40
CA THR A 127 30.18 9.73 8.03
C THR A 127 29.45 9.04 6.91
N ASN A 128 30.17 8.73 5.82
CA ASN A 128 29.69 8.15 4.56
C ASN A 128 29.11 6.73 4.71
N ASP A 129 28.08 6.55 5.53
CA ASP A 129 27.37 5.29 5.68
C ASP A 129 25.87 5.53 5.50
N VAL A 130 25.50 5.76 4.23
CA VAL A 130 24.14 5.73 3.72
C VAL A 130 23.72 4.27 3.55
N SER A 131 23.41 3.58 4.65
CA SER A 131 22.97 2.18 4.61
C SER A 131 21.56 2.02 5.21
N ALA A 132 21.25 2.59 6.37
CA ALA A 132 20.04 2.19 7.10
C ALA A 132 18.68 2.42 6.40
N PHE A 133 18.48 3.52 5.65
CA PHE A 133 17.19 3.80 4.98
C PHE A 133 17.10 3.24 3.56
N SER A 134 18.23 3.15 2.85
CA SER A 134 18.28 2.45 1.57
C SER A 134 18.13 0.95 1.76
N ASP A 135 18.69 0.39 2.83
CA ASP A 135 18.68 -1.06 3.08
C ASP A 135 17.28 -1.56 3.40
N VAL A 136 16.44 -0.79 4.11
CA VAL A 136 15.05 -1.19 4.39
C VAL A 136 14.21 -1.27 3.11
N LEU A 137 14.47 -0.43 2.11
CA LEU A 137 13.77 -0.49 0.83
C LEU A 137 14.31 -1.64 -0.05
N TYR A 138 15.62 -1.90 -0.02
CA TYR A 138 16.26 -2.98 -0.79
C TYR A 138 16.07 -4.39 -0.18
N LEU A 139 15.83 -4.51 1.13
CA LEU A 139 15.67 -5.80 1.82
C LEU A 139 14.43 -6.59 1.38
N THR A 140 13.51 -5.98 0.64
CA THR A 140 12.29 -6.66 0.19
C THR A 140 12.58 -7.67 -0.94
N LEU A 141 13.79 -7.70 -1.52
CA LEU A 141 14.04 -8.49 -2.73
C LEU A 141 14.82 -9.80 -2.54
N VAL A 142 15.81 -9.94 -1.65
CA VAL A 142 16.54 -11.21 -1.43
C VAL A 142 17.21 -11.21 -0.04
N LYS A 143 17.10 -12.31 0.71
CA LYS A 143 17.91 -12.58 1.91
C LYS A 143 19.03 -13.55 1.58
#